data_AF-A0A7V1L3L6-F1
#
_entry.id   AF-A0A7V1L3L6-F1
#
_cell.length_a   1.000
_cell.length_b   1.000
_cell.length_c   1.000
_cell.angle_alpha   90.00
_cell.angle_beta   90.00
_cell.angle_gamma   90.00
#
_symmetry.space_group_name_H-M   'P 1'
#
loop_
_entity.id
_entity.type
_entity.pdbx_description
1 polymer ?
#
loop_
_entity_poly.entity_id
_entity_poly.type
_entity_poly.pdbx_seq_one_letter_code
_entity_poly.pdbx_strand_id
1 'polypeptide(L)'
;MKNRLLFRYTIAISGLFMLILFAGYTAGYRLGAGLVLTREQEVIITNIPNDAKIFSDYALRTGILNNTISISLIPGNHMLLASAKGYWPWKYMVTVPESKSITVRAFLIPRVPKGKILNGNERLLAKKKIASVVLPTPAQPLTFTNECMSLATSGNQVIATPLPPSSSCTPPPYLCSKNTCSPTIIFSSAKKITGLIPYPGRDDAILIEIGNTIYALSIDPRAPRTFAPLLKGISPRMAQGKDNTLFVQDEKTIYQLTL
;
A
#
# COMPACT_ATOMS: atom_id res chain seq x y z
N MET A 1 10.84 26.56 -59.16
CA MET A 1 11.65 27.13 -58.05
C MET A 1 10.92 27.10 -56.70
N LYS A 2 9.65 27.50 -56.62
CA LYS A 2 8.80 27.54 -55.40
C LYS A 2 8.76 26.22 -54.60
N ASN A 3 8.70 25.07 -55.27
CA ASN A 3 8.64 23.75 -54.60
C ASN A 3 9.94 23.35 -53.89
N ARG A 4 11.11 23.79 -54.37
CA ARG A 4 12.40 23.53 -53.70
C ARG A 4 12.57 24.38 -52.44
N LEU A 5 11.99 25.57 -52.42
CA LEU A 5 12.01 26.46 -51.26
C LEU A 5 11.04 25.95 -50.18
N LEU A 6 9.82 25.57 -50.56
CA LEU A 6 8.83 24.94 -49.66
C LEU A 6 9.39 23.68 -49.00
N PHE A 7 10.04 22.81 -49.78
CA PHE A 7 10.67 21.59 -49.27
C PHE A 7 11.76 21.84 -48.22
N ARG A 8 12.60 22.87 -48.42
CA ARG A 8 13.62 23.28 -47.44
C ARG A 8 13.01 23.78 -46.13
N TYR A 9 11.93 24.56 -46.20
CA TYR A 9 11.21 25.00 -45.01
C TYR A 9 10.56 23.85 -44.26
N THR A 10 9.95 22.88 -44.97
CA THR A 10 9.37 21.70 -44.33
C THR A 10 10.42 20.92 -43.56
N ILE A 11 11.60 20.66 -44.16
CA ILE A 11 12.70 19.96 -43.46
C ILE A 11 13.17 20.75 -42.23
N ALA A 12 13.36 22.06 -42.35
CA ALA A 12 13.82 22.89 -41.24
C ALA A 12 12.81 22.89 -40.07
N ILE A 13 11.51 23.00 -40.37
CA ILE A 13 10.44 22.97 -39.38
C ILE A 13 10.36 21.59 -38.71
N SER A 14 10.41 20.50 -39.49
CA SER A 14 10.42 19.14 -38.93
C SER A 14 11.64 18.88 -38.07
N GLY A 15 12.83 19.37 -38.46
CA GLY A 15 14.05 19.28 -37.68
C GLY A 15 13.95 20.04 -36.35
N LEU A 16 13.45 21.28 -36.38
CA LEU A 16 13.22 22.08 -35.18
C LEU A 16 12.19 21.41 -34.25
N PHE A 17 11.10 20.87 -34.80
CA PHE A 17 10.09 20.16 -34.02
C PHE A 17 10.64 18.91 -33.34
N MET A 18 11.43 18.09 -34.05
CA MET A 18 12.10 16.93 -33.48
C MET A 18 13.10 17.33 -32.39
N LEU A 19 13.81 18.45 -32.55
CA LEU A 19 14.73 18.97 -31.54
C LEU A 19 13.99 19.42 -30.27
N ILE A 20 12.84 20.08 -30.42
CA ILE A 20 11.98 20.46 -29.28
C ILE A 20 11.45 19.22 -28.55
N LEU A 21 10.97 18.21 -29.28
CA LEU A 21 10.51 16.95 -28.69
C LEU A 21 11.65 16.21 -27.97
N PHE A 22 12.84 16.18 -28.58
CA PHE A 22 14.02 15.58 -27.97
C PHE A 22 14.44 16.32 -26.70
N ALA A 23 14.52 17.65 -26.75
CA ALA A 23 14.84 18.48 -25.57
C ALA A 23 13.80 18.26 -24.45
N GLY A 24 12.51 18.26 -24.79
CA GLY A 24 11.43 17.94 -23.84
C GLY A 24 11.59 16.55 -23.23
N TYR A 25 11.91 15.54 -24.05
CA TYR A 25 12.14 14.18 -23.58
C TYR A 25 13.31 14.12 -22.58
N THR A 26 14.43 14.79 -22.87
CA THR A 26 15.58 14.85 -21.95
C THR A 26 15.28 15.61 -20.66
N ALA A 27 14.35 16.58 -20.70
CA ALA A 27 13.86 17.31 -19.54
C ALA A 27 12.78 16.56 -18.71
N GLY A 28 12.47 15.30 -19.09
CA GLY A 28 11.50 14.46 -18.38
C GLY A 28 10.05 14.65 -18.83
N TYR A 29 9.79 15.31 -19.96
CA TYR A 29 8.46 15.40 -20.54
C TYR A 29 8.13 14.16 -21.37
N ARG A 30 6.89 13.69 -21.25
CA ARG A 30 6.32 12.56 -21.99
C ARG A 30 4.92 12.92 -22.47
N LEU A 31 4.44 12.20 -23.48
CA LEU A 31 3.03 12.25 -23.87
C LEU A 31 2.24 11.32 -22.95
N GLY A 32 1.36 11.90 -22.13
CA GLY A 32 0.44 11.17 -21.27
C GLY A 32 -0.87 10.81 -21.98
N ALA A 33 -1.85 10.37 -21.18
CA ALA A 33 -3.19 10.09 -21.69
C ALA A 33 -3.78 11.33 -22.39
N GLY A 34 -4.42 11.14 -23.54
CA GLY A 34 -5.00 12.24 -24.33
C GLY A 34 -3.98 13.11 -25.07
N LEU A 35 -2.74 12.63 -25.28
CA LEU A 35 -1.65 13.36 -25.96
C LEU A 35 -1.25 14.67 -25.26
N VAL A 36 -1.53 14.78 -23.96
CA VAL A 36 -1.11 15.91 -23.14
C VAL A 36 0.35 15.73 -22.77
N LEU A 37 1.17 16.78 -22.95
CA LEU A 37 2.55 16.78 -22.50
C LEU A 37 2.58 16.85 -20.96
N THR A 38 3.15 15.85 -20.31
CA THR A 38 3.24 15.78 -18.84
C THR A 38 4.69 15.61 -18.43
N ARG A 39 5.03 16.04 -17.21
CA ARG A 39 6.35 15.83 -16.62
C ARG A 39 6.32 14.61 -15.73
N GLU A 40 7.29 13.70 -15.91
CA GLU A 40 7.50 12.57 -15.01
C GLU A 40 7.73 13.06 -13.57
N GLN A 41 7.16 12.35 -12.62
CA GLN A 41 7.35 12.54 -11.19
C GLN A 41 8.14 11.37 -10.61
N GLU A 42 8.83 11.65 -9.51
CA GLU A 42 9.57 10.64 -8.78
C GLU A 42 8.65 9.86 -7.84
N VAL A 43 8.73 8.54 -7.90
CA VAL A 43 8.10 7.64 -6.93
C VAL A 43 9.21 6.91 -6.18
N ILE A 44 9.32 7.23 -4.88
CA ILE A 44 10.29 6.62 -3.99
C ILE A 44 9.60 5.45 -3.29
N ILE A 45 10.09 4.25 -3.52
CA ILE A 45 9.56 3.03 -2.88
C ILE A 45 10.54 2.59 -1.80
N THR A 46 10.09 2.55 -0.55
CA THR A 46 10.90 2.20 0.64
C THR A 46 10.52 0.83 1.20
N ASN A 47 11.29 0.34 2.19
CA ASN A 47 11.11 -0.95 2.86
C ASN A 47 11.26 -2.15 1.90
N ILE A 48 12.25 -2.08 1.02
CA ILE A 48 12.53 -3.11 0.02
C ILE A 48 13.74 -3.95 0.45
N PRO A 49 13.62 -5.28 0.57
CA PRO A 49 14.78 -6.17 0.71
C PRO A 49 15.75 -6.05 -0.45
N ASN A 50 17.05 -6.18 -0.20
CA ASN A 50 18.08 -6.02 -1.23
C ASN A 50 18.00 -7.07 -2.36
N ASP A 51 17.38 -8.23 -2.11
CA ASP A 51 17.16 -9.30 -3.08
C ASP A 51 15.85 -9.16 -3.87
N ALA A 52 15.08 -8.09 -3.63
CA ALA A 52 13.79 -7.91 -4.26
C ALA A 52 13.89 -7.58 -5.75
N LYS A 53 12.92 -8.07 -6.53
CA LYS A 53 12.65 -7.65 -7.90
C LYS A 53 11.46 -6.70 -7.88
N ILE A 54 11.64 -5.50 -8.43
CA ILE A 54 10.62 -4.46 -8.47
C ILE A 54 10.16 -4.26 -9.90
N PHE A 55 8.86 -4.13 -10.10
CA PHE A 55 8.27 -3.84 -11.39
C PHE A 55 7.31 -2.66 -11.26
N SER A 56 7.28 -1.80 -12.26
CA SER A 56 6.22 -0.81 -12.45
C SER A 56 5.60 -1.03 -13.81
N ASP A 57 4.28 -1.19 -13.89
CA ASP A 57 3.57 -1.46 -15.14
C ASP A 57 4.21 -2.59 -15.94
N TYR A 58 4.53 -3.69 -15.24
CA TYR A 58 5.19 -4.89 -15.77
C TYR A 58 6.65 -4.72 -16.23
N ALA A 59 7.21 -3.51 -16.23
CA ALA A 59 8.61 -3.28 -16.54
C ALA A 59 9.50 -3.45 -15.30
N LEU A 60 10.57 -4.25 -15.41
CA LEU A 60 11.55 -4.45 -14.35
C LEU A 60 12.28 -3.14 -14.04
N ARG A 61 12.47 -2.86 -12.75
CA ARG A 61 13.21 -1.72 -12.22
C ARG A 61 14.42 -2.20 -11.44
N THR A 62 15.55 -1.53 -11.65
CA THR A 62 16.85 -1.85 -11.07
C THR A 62 17.39 -0.65 -10.29
N GLY A 63 18.39 -0.87 -9.45
CA GLY A 63 19.02 0.22 -8.67
C GLY A 63 18.43 0.41 -7.28
N ILE A 64 18.07 -0.70 -6.61
CA ILE A 64 17.75 -0.65 -5.18
C ILE A 64 19.01 -0.25 -4.41
N LEU A 65 18.92 0.81 -3.61
CA LEU A 65 19.98 1.32 -2.76
C LEU A 65 19.41 1.61 -1.37
N ASN A 66 20.05 1.13 -0.31
CA ASN A 66 19.61 1.35 1.07
C ASN A 66 18.12 1.06 1.30
N ASN A 67 17.66 -0.12 0.85
CA ASN A 67 16.27 -0.58 0.97
C ASN A 67 15.23 0.31 0.27
N THR A 68 15.67 1.13 -0.68
CA THR A 68 14.85 2.11 -1.39
C THR A 68 15.15 2.04 -2.89
N ILE A 69 14.15 2.34 -3.73
CA ILE A 69 14.34 2.58 -5.16
C ILE A 69 13.56 3.84 -5.55
N SER A 70 14.17 4.65 -6.41
CA SER A 70 13.52 5.79 -7.04
C SER A 70 13.21 5.44 -8.50
N ILE A 71 11.97 5.68 -8.92
CA ILE A 71 11.53 5.46 -10.30
C ILE A 71 10.78 6.68 -10.81
N SER A 72 10.97 7.01 -12.09
CA SER A 72 10.22 8.08 -12.77
C SER A 72 8.96 7.50 -13.40
N LEU A 73 7.80 8.08 -13.07
CA LEU A 73 6.50 7.73 -13.62
C LEU A 73 5.76 8.99 -14.04
N ILE A 74 4.99 8.91 -15.13
CA ILE A 74 4.08 10.00 -15.49
C ILE A 74 2.95 10.13 -14.45
N PRO A 75 2.25 11.26 -14.38
CA PRO A 75 1.05 11.38 -13.56
C PRO A 75 -0.04 10.40 -14.02
N GLY A 76 -0.74 9.81 -13.05
CA GLY A 76 -1.77 8.79 -13.32
C GLY A 76 -1.72 7.61 -12.38
N ASN A 77 -2.49 6.56 -12.71
CA ASN A 77 -2.50 5.32 -11.94
C ASN A 77 -1.47 4.33 -12.50
N HIS A 78 -0.63 3.81 -11.62
CA HIS A 78 0.43 2.87 -11.96
C HIS A 78 0.39 1.64 -11.06
N MET A 79 0.73 0.49 -11.62
CA MET A 79 0.87 -0.74 -10.86
C MET A 79 2.30 -0.89 -10.37
N LEU A 80 2.48 -1.04 -9.06
CA LEU A 80 3.73 -1.44 -8.44
C LEU A 80 3.66 -2.90 -8.02
N LEU A 81 4.74 -3.64 -8.28
CA LEU A 81 4.90 -5.01 -7.84
C LEU A 81 6.31 -5.21 -7.28
N ALA A 82 6.41 -5.82 -6.10
CA ALA A 82 7.68 -6.28 -5.55
C ALA A 82 7.61 -7.76 -5.19
N SER A 83 8.68 -8.49 -5.49
CA SER A 83 8.85 -9.88 -5.08
C SER A 83 10.22 -10.08 -4.46
N ALA A 84 10.28 -10.66 -3.27
CA ALA A 84 11.52 -10.97 -2.55
C ALA A 84 11.46 -12.40 -1.99
N LYS A 85 12.62 -13.02 -1.75
CA LYS A 85 12.68 -14.39 -1.24
C LYS A 85 12.10 -14.46 0.18
N GLY A 86 11.22 -15.42 0.41
CA GLY A 86 10.58 -15.61 1.73
C GLY A 86 9.38 -14.70 2.00
N TYR A 87 9.00 -13.83 1.06
CA TYR A 87 7.85 -12.93 1.18
C TYR A 87 6.74 -13.28 0.19
N TRP A 88 5.51 -12.91 0.51
CA TRP A 88 4.44 -12.81 -0.46
C TRP A 88 4.68 -11.62 -1.40
N PRO A 89 4.37 -11.74 -2.70
CA PRO A 89 4.49 -10.61 -3.62
C PRO A 89 3.61 -9.44 -3.17
N TRP A 90 4.22 -8.27 -3.04
CA TRP A 90 3.52 -7.01 -2.80
C TRP A 90 3.00 -6.48 -4.13
N LYS A 91 1.70 -6.16 -4.18
CA LYS A 91 1.06 -5.52 -5.32
C LYS A 91 0.29 -4.30 -4.83
N TYR A 92 0.40 -3.20 -5.56
CA TYR A 92 -0.20 -1.93 -5.17
C TYR A 92 -0.53 -1.06 -6.38
N MET A 93 -1.71 -0.43 -6.35
CA MET A 93 -2.10 0.60 -7.32
C MET A 93 -1.78 1.97 -6.73
N VAL A 94 -0.77 2.65 -7.28
CA VAL A 94 -0.37 3.99 -6.85
C VAL A 94 -0.97 5.04 -7.77
N THR A 95 -1.37 6.20 -7.22
CA THR A 95 -1.73 7.39 -8.02
C THR A 95 -0.60 8.40 -7.89
N VAL A 96 0.06 8.68 -9.02
CA VAL A 96 1.10 9.69 -9.15
C VAL A 96 0.43 11.02 -9.47
N PRO A 97 0.57 12.05 -8.62
CA PRO A 97 -0.02 13.36 -8.86
C PRO A 97 0.78 14.14 -9.92
N GLU A 98 0.21 15.22 -10.47
CA GLU A 98 0.86 15.97 -11.56
C GLU A 98 2.06 16.84 -11.13
N SER A 99 2.12 17.20 -9.85
CA SER A 99 2.98 18.29 -9.38
C SER A 99 3.98 17.92 -8.29
N LYS A 100 3.99 16.66 -7.82
CA LYS A 100 4.88 16.25 -6.73
C LYS A 100 5.32 14.80 -6.82
N SER A 101 6.54 14.57 -6.34
CA SER A 101 7.05 13.25 -6.01
C SER A 101 6.29 12.66 -4.82
N ILE A 102 6.22 11.33 -4.76
CA ILE A 102 5.54 10.60 -3.68
C ILE A 102 6.42 9.48 -3.13
N THR A 103 6.24 9.20 -1.84
CA THR A 103 6.88 8.06 -1.18
C THR A 103 5.84 6.99 -0.89
N VAL A 104 6.11 5.77 -1.31
CA VAL A 104 5.30 4.59 -1.03
C VAL A 104 6.14 3.60 -0.24
N ARG A 105 5.55 2.96 0.77
CA ARG A 105 6.25 1.96 1.58
C ARG A 105 5.78 0.56 1.23
N ALA A 106 6.69 -0.25 0.70
CA ALA A 106 6.40 -1.61 0.27
C ALA A 106 5.80 -2.44 1.41
N PHE A 107 4.75 -3.22 1.10
CA PHE A 107 4.05 -4.08 2.06
C PHE A 107 4.36 -5.56 1.78
N LEU A 108 5.59 -5.96 2.10
CA LEU A 108 6.07 -7.32 1.95
C LEU A 108 5.78 -8.12 3.22
N ILE A 109 4.90 -9.11 3.10
CA ILE A 109 4.47 -9.96 4.21
C ILE A 109 5.32 -11.24 4.21
N PRO A 110 5.99 -11.60 5.30
CA PRO A 110 6.78 -12.84 5.35
C PRO A 110 5.86 -14.06 5.22
N ARG A 111 6.27 -15.06 4.43
CA ARG A 111 5.52 -16.33 4.32
C ARG A 111 5.60 -17.17 5.59
N VAL A 112 6.69 -16.99 6.33
CA VAL A 112 6.96 -17.64 7.62
C VAL A 112 7.41 -16.53 8.58
N PRO A 113 6.50 -15.95 9.38
CA PRO A 113 6.88 -14.92 10.33
C PRO A 113 7.81 -15.51 11.40
N LYS A 114 8.84 -14.75 11.79
CA LYS A 114 9.71 -15.12 12.91
C LYS A 114 8.98 -14.83 14.21
N GLY A 115 9.16 -15.70 15.21
CA GLY A 115 8.57 -15.47 16.52
C GLY A 115 9.14 -16.34 17.62
N LYS A 116 8.76 -16.02 18.85
CA LYS A 116 9.08 -16.80 20.06
C LYS A 116 7.80 -17.23 20.78
N ILE A 117 7.83 -18.40 21.39
CA ILE A 117 6.77 -18.83 22.33
C ILE A 117 6.95 -18.04 23.63
N LEU A 118 5.85 -17.48 24.14
CA LEU A 118 5.82 -16.73 25.39
C LEU A 118 5.52 -17.65 26.56
N ASN A 119 6.23 -17.44 27.67
CA ASN A 119 6.09 -18.19 28.92
C ASN A 119 5.93 -17.25 30.13
N GLY A 120 5.54 -17.80 31.28
CA GLY A 120 5.44 -17.06 32.54
C GLY A 120 4.61 -15.77 32.45
N ASN A 121 5.17 -14.67 32.97
CA ASN A 121 4.50 -13.36 33.01
C ASN A 121 4.26 -12.77 31.62
N GLU A 122 5.18 -12.93 30.67
CA GLU A 122 5.00 -12.44 29.29
C GLU A 122 3.76 -13.07 28.66
N ARG A 123 3.56 -14.38 28.88
CA ARG A 123 2.38 -15.11 28.39
C ARG A 123 1.09 -14.57 29.00
N LEU A 124 1.07 -14.30 30.31
CA LEU A 124 -0.12 -13.81 31.00
C LEU A 124 -0.51 -12.40 30.53
N LEU A 125 0.47 -11.52 30.35
CA LEU A 125 0.26 -10.17 29.83
C LEU A 125 -0.27 -10.20 28.40
N ALA A 126 0.35 -10.99 27.52
CA ALA A 126 -0.11 -11.17 26.14
C ALA A 126 -1.53 -11.74 26.09
N LYS A 127 -1.83 -12.77 26.91
CA LYS A 127 -3.17 -13.36 27.01
C LYS A 127 -4.22 -12.32 27.40
N LYS A 128 -3.93 -11.50 28.42
CA LYS A 128 -4.84 -10.42 28.85
C LYS A 128 -5.06 -9.41 27.73
N LYS A 129 -4.00 -9.03 27.01
CA LYS A 129 -4.09 -8.09 25.88
C LYS A 129 -4.93 -8.66 24.73
N ILE A 130 -4.73 -9.93 24.37
CA ILE A 130 -5.55 -10.62 23.35
C ILE A 130 -7.01 -10.69 23.77
N ALA A 131 -7.30 -11.04 25.02
CA ALA A 131 -8.66 -11.11 25.54
C ALA A 131 -9.38 -9.74 25.53
N SER A 132 -8.64 -8.63 25.62
CA SER A 132 -9.21 -7.28 25.55
C SER A 132 -9.50 -6.77 24.13
N VAL A 133 -9.06 -7.48 23.08
CA VAL A 133 -9.33 -7.05 21.71
C VAL A 133 -10.79 -7.30 21.37
N VAL A 134 -11.51 -6.21 21.12
CA VAL A 134 -12.90 -6.22 20.65
C VAL A 134 -12.92 -5.92 19.16
N LEU A 135 -13.80 -6.61 18.44
CA LEU A 135 -13.99 -6.36 17.01
C LEU A 135 -14.55 -4.93 16.82
N PRO A 136 -13.90 -4.05 16.03
CA PRO A 136 -14.36 -2.68 15.81
C PRO A 136 -15.75 -2.64 15.20
N THR A 137 -16.61 -1.78 15.72
CA THR A 137 -17.99 -1.57 15.23
C THR A 137 -18.18 -0.10 14.83
N PRO A 138 -19.25 0.28 14.12
CA PRO A 138 -19.48 1.68 13.81
C PRO A 138 -19.58 2.58 15.05
N ALA A 139 -20.02 2.04 16.20
CA ALA A 139 -20.08 2.76 17.47
C ALA A 139 -18.72 2.85 18.19
N GLN A 140 -17.81 1.92 17.91
CA GLN A 140 -16.45 1.88 18.47
C GLN A 140 -15.47 1.50 17.36
N PRO A 141 -15.17 2.44 16.44
CA PRO A 141 -14.34 2.16 15.29
C PRO A 141 -12.86 2.14 15.68
N LEU A 142 -12.07 1.43 14.89
CA LEU A 142 -10.62 1.42 14.97
C LEU A 142 -10.07 2.67 14.30
N THR A 143 -9.24 3.43 14.99
CA THR A 143 -8.53 4.60 14.44
C THR A 143 -7.03 4.33 14.32
N PHE A 144 -6.39 4.99 13.36
CA PHE A 144 -4.94 4.96 13.17
C PHE A 144 -4.28 6.18 13.79
N THR A 145 -2.95 6.15 13.96
CA THR A 145 -2.16 7.24 14.51
C THR A 145 -2.28 8.55 13.74
N ASN A 146 -2.55 8.50 12.43
CA ASN A 146 -2.74 9.68 11.59
C ASN A 146 -4.18 10.26 11.67
N GLU A 147 -5.11 9.55 12.32
CA GLU A 147 -6.52 9.92 12.50
C GLU A 147 -7.23 10.38 11.22
N CYS A 148 -6.83 9.87 10.06
CA CYS A 148 -7.41 10.26 8.77
C CYS A 148 -8.60 9.43 8.30
N MET A 149 -8.76 8.28 8.92
CA MET A 149 -9.86 7.37 8.68
C MET A 149 -10.07 6.51 9.91
N SER A 150 -11.28 5.99 10.01
CA SER A 150 -11.63 4.96 10.96
C SER A 150 -12.09 3.70 10.23
N LEU A 151 -11.88 2.54 10.85
CA LEU A 151 -12.30 1.25 10.34
C LEU A 151 -13.32 0.63 11.28
N ALA A 152 -14.41 0.13 10.72
CA ALA A 152 -15.41 -0.63 11.47
C ALA A 152 -15.78 -1.90 10.71
N THR A 153 -16.24 -2.90 11.45
CA THR A 153 -16.88 -4.07 10.87
C THR A 153 -18.39 -3.92 10.88
N SER A 154 -19.03 -4.35 9.80
CA SER A 154 -20.48 -4.49 9.70
C SER A 154 -20.78 -5.81 9.00
N GLY A 155 -21.32 -6.78 9.74
CA GLY A 155 -21.41 -8.17 9.26
C GLY A 155 -20.03 -8.74 8.92
N ASN A 156 -19.87 -9.20 7.67
CA ASN A 156 -18.59 -9.72 7.16
C ASN A 156 -17.84 -8.70 6.29
N GLN A 157 -18.11 -7.40 6.48
CA GLN A 157 -17.46 -6.32 5.76
C GLN A 157 -16.58 -5.49 6.69
N VAL A 158 -15.46 -5.00 6.15
CA VAL A 158 -14.65 -3.94 6.75
C VAL A 158 -14.91 -2.66 5.97
N ILE A 159 -15.36 -1.62 6.67
CA ILE A 159 -15.72 -0.32 6.10
C ILE A 159 -14.74 0.71 6.64
N ALA A 160 -14.17 1.50 5.73
CA ALA A 160 -13.40 2.68 6.08
C ALA A 160 -14.25 3.92 5.96
N THR A 161 -14.24 4.75 6.99
CA THR A 161 -14.94 6.03 7.04
C THR A 161 -13.91 7.15 7.09
N PRO A 162 -13.96 8.14 6.18
CA PRO A 162 -13.09 9.30 6.27
C PRO A 162 -13.41 10.08 7.54
N LEU A 163 -12.38 10.52 8.24
CA LEU A 163 -12.53 11.45 9.36
C LEU A 163 -12.48 12.90 8.82
N PRO A 164 -13.13 13.87 9.50
CA PRO A 164 -13.11 15.26 9.06
C PRO A 164 -11.68 15.77 8.88
N PRO A 165 -11.38 16.54 7.81
CA PRO A 165 -10.04 17.06 7.59
C PRO A 165 -9.63 17.96 8.76
N SER A 166 -8.41 17.76 9.24
CA SER A 166 -7.76 18.60 10.23
C SER A 166 -6.48 19.19 9.63
N SER A 167 -5.83 20.13 10.32
CA SER A 167 -4.56 20.71 9.87
C SER A 167 -3.45 19.66 9.68
N SER A 168 -3.57 18.49 10.33
CA SER A 168 -2.61 17.38 10.26
C SER A 168 -3.02 16.25 9.33
N CYS A 169 -4.22 16.30 8.73
CA CYS A 169 -4.77 15.15 8.04
C CYS A 169 -5.58 15.48 6.78
N THR A 170 -5.21 14.82 5.68
CA THR A 170 -6.01 14.70 4.46
C THR A 170 -6.46 13.24 4.29
N PRO A 171 -7.77 12.96 4.19
CA PRO A 171 -8.25 11.60 3.98
C PRO A 171 -7.63 10.95 2.73
N PRO A 172 -7.38 9.63 2.75
CA PRO A 172 -6.82 8.93 1.60
C PRO A 172 -7.65 9.12 0.32
N PRO A 173 -7.01 9.29 -0.86
CA PRO A 173 -7.73 9.54 -2.11
C PRO A 173 -8.76 8.47 -2.49
N TYR A 174 -8.57 7.21 -2.08
CA TYR A 174 -9.54 6.14 -2.36
C TYR A 174 -10.86 6.29 -1.58
N LEU A 175 -10.92 7.15 -0.56
CA LEU A 175 -12.15 7.49 0.16
C LEU A 175 -12.85 8.72 -0.41
N CYS A 176 -12.24 9.42 -1.35
CA CYS A 176 -12.70 10.72 -1.81
C CYS A 176 -12.78 10.78 -3.34
N SER A 177 -13.93 11.20 -3.86
CA SER A 177 -14.13 11.45 -5.29
C SER A 177 -14.59 12.89 -5.49
N LYS A 178 -13.89 13.64 -6.36
CA LYS A 178 -14.23 15.04 -6.70
C LYS A 178 -14.49 15.92 -5.47
N ASN A 179 -13.62 15.83 -4.46
CA ASN A 179 -13.69 16.55 -3.17
C ASN A 179 -14.83 16.14 -2.22
N THR A 180 -15.57 15.07 -2.51
CA THR A 180 -16.53 14.48 -1.57
C THR A 180 -15.98 13.15 -1.06
N CYS A 181 -15.85 13.02 0.25
CA CYS A 181 -15.39 11.77 0.88
C CYS A 181 -16.57 11.00 1.46
N SER A 182 -16.57 9.68 1.29
CA SER A 182 -17.65 8.80 1.74
C SER A 182 -17.12 7.48 2.32
N PRO A 183 -17.90 6.82 3.20
CA PRO A 183 -17.57 5.49 3.66
C PRO A 183 -17.39 4.51 2.49
N THR A 184 -16.34 3.70 2.55
CA THR A 184 -15.96 2.76 1.48
C THR A 184 -15.79 1.36 2.05
N ILE A 185 -16.39 0.37 1.39
CA ILE A 185 -16.16 -1.04 1.73
C ILE A 185 -14.73 -1.39 1.28
N ILE A 186 -13.87 -1.66 2.26
CA ILE A 186 -12.48 -2.06 2.01
C ILE A 186 -12.40 -3.55 1.75
N PHE A 187 -13.15 -4.35 2.50
CA PHE A 187 -13.06 -5.80 2.37
C PHE A 187 -14.41 -6.45 2.65
N SER A 188 -14.69 -7.54 1.94
CA SER A 188 -15.88 -8.36 2.11
C SER A 188 -15.45 -9.82 2.14
N SER A 189 -15.89 -10.55 3.16
CA SER A 189 -15.57 -11.96 3.37
C SER A 189 -16.81 -12.83 3.27
N ALA A 190 -16.66 -14.02 2.67
CA ALA A 190 -17.70 -15.05 2.75
C ALA A 190 -17.79 -15.67 4.16
N LYS A 191 -16.70 -15.64 4.93
CA LYS A 191 -16.63 -16.16 6.30
C LYS A 191 -16.65 -15.03 7.32
N LYS A 192 -17.11 -15.35 8.54
CA LYS A 192 -17.14 -14.41 9.66
C LYS A 192 -15.75 -13.83 9.96
N ILE A 193 -15.70 -12.51 10.08
CA ILE A 193 -14.52 -11.79 10.58
C ILE A 193 -14.61 -11.80 12.11
N THR A 194 -13.54 -12.23 12.78
CA THR A 194 -13.52 -12.37 14.25
C THR A 194 -12.54 -11.43 14.94
N GLY A 195 -11.65 -10.80 14.19
CA GLY A 195 -10.64 -9.89 14.69
C GLY A 195 -10.17 -8.94 13.59
N LEU A 196 -9.91 -7.70 13.99
CA LEU A 196 -9.43 -6.63 13.12
C LEU A 196 -8.58 -5.69 13.97
N ILE A 197 -7.29 -5.58 13.64
CA ILE A 197 -6.36 -4.66 14.30
C ILE A 197 -5.45 -3.98 13.27
N PRO A 198 -4.80 -2.85 13.60
CA PRO A 198 -3.77 -2.25 12.75
C PRO A 198 -2.62 -3.24 12.52
N TYR A 199 -2.03 -3.20 11.33
CA TYR A 199 -0.76 -3.90 11.11
C TYR A 199 0.35 -3.14 11.88
N PRO A 200 1.16 -3.80 12.71
CA PRO A 200 2.17 -3.11 13.52
C PRO A 200 3.13 -2.27 12.67
N GLY A 201 3.31 -1.00 13.05
CA GLY A 201 4.16 -0.05 12.34
C GLY A 201 3.57 0.48 11.03
N ARG A 202 2.30 0.18 10.71
CA ARG A 202 1.62 0.68 9.50
C ARG A 202 0.28 1.34 9.79
N ASP A 203 0.00 2.38 9.02
CA ASP A 203 -1.24 3.16 9.01
C ASP A 203 -2.07 2.93 7.73
N ASP A 204 -1.53 2.15 6.79
CA ASP A 204 -2.13 1.81 5.50
C ASP A 204 -2.39 0.29 5.33
N ALA A 205 -2.24 -0.48 6.42
CA ALA A 205 -2.46 -1.91 6.45
C ALA A 205 -3.10 -2.38 7.77
N ILE A 206 -3.83 -3.49 7.68
CA ILE A 206 -4.51 -4.15 8.79
C ILE A 206 -4.21 -5.64 8.83
N LEU A 207 -4.43 -6.22 10.00
CA LEU A 207 -4.55 -7.66 10.20
C LEU A 207 -6.01 -8.01 10.42
N ILE A 208 -6.47 -9.09 9.78
CA ILE A 208 -7.85 -9.58 9.83
C ILE A 208 -7.88 -11.07 10.12
N GLU A 209 -8.67 -11.48 11.11
CA GLU A 209 -8.94 -12.89 11.42
C GLU A 209 -10.18 -13.36 10.66
N ILE A 210 -10.01 -14.41 9.85
CA ILE A 210 -11.10 -15.02 9.08
C ILE A 210 -11.00 -16.53 9.23
N GLY A 211 -11.97 -17.13 9.93
CA GLY A 211 -11.93 -18.54 10.28
C GLY A 211 -10.70 -18.86 11.12
N ASN A 212 -9.83 -19.75 10.62
CA ASN A 212 -8.62 -20.17 11.32
C ASN A 212 -7.32 -19.53 10.80
N THR A 213 -7.43 -18.41 10.08
CA THR A 213 -6.28 -17.75 9.45
C THR A 213 -6.28 -16.25 9.75
N ILE A 214 -5.11 -15.73 10.12
CA ILE A 214 -4.82 -14.30 10.18
C ILE A 214 -4.25 -13.88 8.82
N TYR A 215 -4.86 -12.88 8.20
CA TYR A 215 -4.41 -12.27 6.97
C TYR A 215 -3.88 -10.87 7.21
N ALA A 216 -2.90 -10.48 6.42
CA ALA A 216 -2.44 -9.10 6.28
C ALA A 216 -3.03 -8.50 5.00
N LEU A 217 -3.59 -7.30 5.11
CA LEU A 217 -4.39 -6.66 4.06
C LEU A 217 -4.04 -5.16 3.96
N SER A 218 -3.78 -4.68 2.75
CA SER A 218 -3.73 -3.24 2.45
C SER A 218 -5.13 -2.63 2.51
N ILE A 219 -5.22 -1.44 3.11
CA ILE A 219 -6.51 -0.75 3.30
C ILE A 219 -7.03 -0.17 1.98
N ASP A 220 -6.16 0.22 1.05
CA ASP A 220 -6.59 0.66 -0.27
C ASP A 220 -7.34 -0.49 -1.02
N PRO A 221 -8.62 -0.29 -1.39
CA PRO A 221 -9.40 -1.34 -2.04
C PRO A 221 -9.08 -1.52 -3.53
N ARG A 222 -8.31 -0.62 -4.15
CA ARG A 222 -8.03 -0.64 -5.59
C ARG A 222 -7.20 -1.86 -5.97
N ALA A 223 -7.55 -2.50 -7.08
CA ALA A 223 -6.81 -3.65 -7.60
C ALA A 223 -5.64 -3.19 -8.49
N PRO A 224 -4.47 -3.84 -8.43
CA PRO A 224 -4.16 -4.95 -7.54
C PRO A 224 -3.77 -4.44 -6.14
N ARG A 225 -4.11 -5.24 -5.12
CA ARG A 225 -3.75 -4.97 -3.73
C ARG A 225 -3.14 -6.19 -3.06
N THR A 226 -2.53 -5.95 -1.91
CA THR A 226 -1.92 -7.00 -1.10
C THR A 226 -2.93 -7.56 -0.11
N PHE A 227 -3.15 -8.86 -0.21
CA PHE A 227 -3.94 -9.68 0.71
C PHE A 227 -3.25 -11.03 0.80
N ALA A 228 -2.65 -11.35 1.94
CA ALA A 228 -1.88 -12.57 2.09
C ALA A 228 -2.04 -13.20 3.48
N PRO A 229 -2.00 -14.54 3.59
CA PRO A 229 -2.03 -15.20 4.88
C PRO A 229 -0.72 -14.94 5.62
N LEU A 230 -0.84 -14.54 6.88
CA LEU A 230 0.28 -14.37 7.80
C LEU A 230 0.48 -15.61 8.66
N LEU A 231 -0.61 -16.15 9.21
CA LEU A 231 -0.59 -17.34 10.07
C LEU A 231 -1.88 -18.14 9.89
N LYS A 232 -1.76 -19.46 9.72
CA LYS A 232 -2.87 -20.40 9.73
C LYS A 232 -2.74 -21.29 10.96
N GLY A 233 -3.78 -21.29 11.79
CA GLY A 233 -3.82 -22.01 13.06
C GLY A 233 -5.09 -22.86 13.20
N ILE A 234 -5.49 -23.13 14.43
CA ILE A 234 -6.74 -23.82 14.76
C ILE A 234 -7.82 -22.79 15.10
N SER A 235 -7.53 -21.90 16.05
CA SER A 235 -8.41 -20.79 16.44
C SER A 235 -7.57 -19.58 16.86
N PRO A 236 -6.82 -18.98 15.92
CA PRO A 236 -5.90 -17.90 16.23
C PRO A 236 -6.65 -16.64 16.64
N ARG A 237 -6.15 -15.98 17.70
CA ARG A 237 -6.58 -14.66 18.16
C ARG A 237 -5.36 -13.77 18.29
N MET A 238 -5.50 -12.50 17.94
CA MET A 238 -4.36 -11.59 17.87
C MET A 238 -4.56 -10.29 18.64
N ALA A 239 -3.44 -9.71 19.07
CA ALA A 239 -3.37 -8.34 19.58
C ALA A 239 -2.04 -7.72 19.20
N GLN A 240 -2.03 -6.41 18.98
CA GLN A 240 -0.79 -5.67 18.75
C GLN A 240 0.14 -5.80 19.96
N GLY A 241 1.41 -6.09 19.75
CA GLY A 241 2.45 -6.12 20.77
C GLY A 241 3.04 -4.74 21.05
N LYS A 242 4.28 -4.69 21.56
CA LYS A 242 5.13 -3.49 21.55
C LYS A 242 6.12 -3.59 20.39
N ASP A 243 6.75 -2.48 19.98
CA ASP A 243 7.90 -2.47 19.06
C ASP A 243 7.69 -3.26 17.76
N ASN A 244 6.57 -2.99 17.06
CA ASN A 244 6.18 -3.65 15.81
C ASN A 244 5.98 -5.19 15.89
N THR A 245 5.68 -5.70 17.08
CA THR A 245 5.36 -7.12 17.27
C THR A 245 3.86 -7.40 17.28
N LEU A 246 3.51 -8.66 17.08
CA LEU A 246 2.15 -9.18 17.13
C LEU A 246 2.08 -10.31 18.16
N PHE A 247 1.17 -10.23 19.12
CA PHE A 247 0.82 -11.37 19.95
C PHE A 247 -0.23 -12.21 19.24
N VAL A 248 0.00 -13.51 19.17
CA VAL A 248 -0.95 -14.49 18.64
C VAL A 248 -1.16 -15.58 19.66
N GLN A 249 -2.40 -15.83 20.05
CA GLN A 249 -2.80 -17.01 20.79
C GLN A 249 -3.43 -17.98 19.81
N ASP A 250 -2.92 -19.20 19.75
CA ASP A 250 -3.56 -20.32 19.06
C ASP A 250 -3.69 -21.47 20.05
N GLU A 251 -4.94 -21.82 20.36
CA GLU A 251 -5.29 -22.72 21.46
C GLU A 251 -4.64 -22.33 22.81
N LYS A 252 -3.71 -23.16 23.31
CA LYS A 252 -3.01 -22.99 24.59
C LYS A 252 -1.68 -22.24 24.45
N THR A 253 -1.20 -22.08 23.22
CA THR A 253 0.12 -21.51 22.94
C THR A 253 -0.04 -20.03 22.60
N ILE A 254 0.89 -19.21 23.10
CA ILE A 254 0.96 -17.79 22.75
C ILE A 254 2.33 -17.50 22.19
N TYR A 255 2.36 -16.86 21.05
CA TYR A 255 3.56 -16.47 20.32
C TYR A 255 3.64 -14.94 20.26
N GLN A 256 4.86 -14.43 20.26
CA GLN A 256 5.17 -13.08 19.80
C GLN A 256 5.83 -13.20 18.43
N LEU A 257 5.22 -12.60 17.41
CA LEU A 257 5.73 -12.54 16.06
C LEU A 257 6.38 -11.17 15.80
N THR A 258 7.47 -11.16 15.07
CA THR A 258 8.09 -9.94 14.51
C THR A 258 7.70 -9.84 13.04
N LEU A 259 7.22 -8.66 12.66
CA LEU A 259 6.63 -8.37 11.35
C LEU A 259 7.43 -7.35 10.55
#